data_AF-A0A2E7Z3G8-F1
#
_entry.id   AF-A0A2E7Z3G8-F1
#
_cell.length_a   1.000
_cell.length_b   1.000
_cell.length_c   1.000
_cell.angle_alpha   90.00
_cell.angle_beta   90.00
_cell.angle_gamma   90.00
#
_symmetry.space_group_name_H-M   'P 1'
#
loop_
_entity.id
_entity.type
_entity.pdbx_description
1 polymer ?
#
loop_
_entity_poly.entity_id
_entity_poly.type
_entity_poly.pdbx_seq_one_letter_code
_entity_poly.pdbx_strand_id
1 'polypeptide(L)'
;MDRSTGRLRVVEIDGDARAYSVQFLSRHEIVNDVVGGKPVEVTWRPLSFTGIGYYGEINDRVHEFGVSGKLIMNALVMYDRETELLWSQFLSQSVQGDLGGHEARNGSAYFDHVRKVERNSHINGCIA
;
A
#
# COMPACT_ATOMS: atom_id res chain seq x y z
N MET A 1 25.18 -8.63 0.23
CA MET A 1 24.45 -8.77 -1.04
C MET A 1 22.97 -8.64 -0.69
N ASP A 2 22.33 -7.56 -1.14
CA ASP A 2 20.93 -7.25 -0.81
C ASP A 2 20.00 -8.35 -1.37
N ARG A 3 19.14 -8.91 -0.51
CA ARG A 3 18.18 -9.97 -0.88
C ARG A 3 16.93 -9.42 -1.59
N SER A 4 16.87 -8.11 -1.86
CA SER A 4 15.72 -7.44 -2.49
C SER A 4 15.77 -7.43 -4.03
N THR A 5 16.95 -7.64 -4.64
CA THR A 5 17.12 -7.62 -6.10
C THR A 5 16.30 -8.74 -6.75
N GLY A 6 15.23 -8.38 -7.45
CA GLY A 6 14.33 -9.31 -8.15
C GLY A 6 13.00 -9.61 -7.44
N ARG A 7 12.73 -9.06 -6.25
CA ARG A 7 11.41 -9.23 -5.61
C ARG A 7 10.42 -8.21 -6.13
N LEU A 8 9.27 -8.70 -6.59
CA LEU A 8 8.16 -7.89 -7.08
C LEU A 8 6.93 -8.04 -6.18
N ARG A 9 6.07 -7.03 -6.21
CA ARG A 9 4.68 -7.10 -5.79
C ARG A 9 3.83 -6.99 -7.05
N VAL A 10 2.88 -7.89 -7.23
CA VAL A 10 2.03 -7.91 -8.41
C VAL A 10 0.61 -7.59 -7.99
N VAL A 11 -0.03 -6.70 -8.74
CA VAL A 11 -1.46 -6.40 -8.65
C VAL A 11 -2.06 -6.72 -10.01
N GLU A 12 -3.07 -7.60 -10.04
CA GLU A 12 -3.82 -7.95 -11.24
C GLU A 12 -5.30 -7.65 -10.99
N ILE A 13 -5.88 -6.76 -11.79
CA ILE A 13 -7.29 -6.37 -11.71
C ILE A 13 -7.85 -6.38 -13.13
N ASP A 14 -8.97 -7.07 -13.34
CA ASP A 14 -9.67 -7.14 -14.63
C ASP A 14 -8.75 -7.51 -15.82
N GLY A 15 -7.75 -8.36 -15.57
CA GLY A 15 -6.78 -8.83 -16.56
C GLY A 15 -5.59 -7.89 -16.81
N ASP A 16 -5.56 -6.69 -16.22
CA ASP A 16 -4.41 -5.79 -16.24
C ASP A 16 -3.49 -6.10 -15.05
N ALA A 17 -2.26 -6.53 -15.32
CA ALA A 17 -1.27 -6.86 -14.31
C ALA A 17 -0.15 -5.81 -14.27
N ARG A 18 0.12 -5.29 -13.08
CA ARG A 18 1.25 -4.40 -12.79
C ARG A 18 2.19 -5.04 -11.78
N ALA A 19 3.49 -4.81 -11.96
CA ALA A 19 4.52 -5.29 -11.08
C ALA A 19 5.34 -4.13 -10.51
N TYR A 20 5.48 -4.09 -9.20
CA TYR A 20 6.20 -3.06 -8.46
C TYR A 20 7.42 -3.68 -7.80
N SER A 21 8.61 -3.17 -8.13
CA SER A 21 9.82 -3.69 -7.50
C SER A 21 9.86 -3.33 -6.01
N VAL A 22 10.25 -4.29 -5.17
CA VAL A 22 10.43 -4.05 -3.73
C VAL A 22 11.47 -2.96 -3.50
N GLN A 23 12.47 -2.82 -4.37
CA GLN A 23 13.46 -1.75 -4.26
C GLN A 23 12.84 -0.36 -4.50
N PHE A 24 11.99 -0.23 -5.51
CA PHE A 24 11.25 1.00 -5.77
C PHE A 24 10.29 1.32 -4.61
N LEU A 25 9.52 0.32 -4.19
CA LEU A 25 8.60 0.43 -3.07
C LEU A 25 9.31 0.74 -1.75
N SER A 26 10.53 0.25 -1.54
CA SER A 26 11.31 0.57 -0.33
C SER A 26 11.78 2.02 -0.28
N ARG A 27 11.83 2.73 -1.41
CA ARG A 27 12.17 4.14 -1.47
C ARG A 27 10.96 5.06 -1.35
N HIS A 28 9.82 4.64 -1.87
CA HIS A 28 8.63 5.49 -1.97
C HIS A 28 7.54 5.13 -0.96
N GLU A 29 7.57 3.90 -0.43
CA GLU A 29 6.63 3.30 0.53
C GLU A 29 5.16 3.22 0.10
N ILE A 30 4.67 4.17 -0.70
CA ILE A 30 3.29 4.26 -1.21
C ILE A 30 3.35 4.57 -2.71
N VAL A 31 2.49 3.89 -3.48
CA VAL A 31 2.25 4.15 -4.91
C VAL A 31 0.75 4.26 -5.12
N ASN A 32 0.29 5.41 -5.60
CA ASN A 32 -1.06 5.57 -6.14
C ASN A 32 -1.00 5.23 -7.64
N ASP A 33 -1.77 4.24 -8.09
CA ASP A 33 -1.80 3.79 -9.49
C ASP A 33 -3.25 3.51 -9.95
N VAL A 34 -3.43 3.25 -11.23
CA VAL A 34 -4.69 2.78 -11.83
C VAL A 34 -4.43 1.45 -12.52
N VAL A 35 -5.08 0.38 -12.05
CA VAL A 35 -4.92 -0.98 -12.59
C VAL A 35 -6.29 -1.52 -13.00
N GLY A 36 -6.43 -1.95 -14.24
CA GLY A 36 -7.72 -2.41 -14.77
C GLY A 36 -8.80 -1.31 -14.75
N GLY A 37 -8.38 -0.04 -14.83
CA GLY A 37 -9.27 1.12 -14.72
C GLY A 37 -9.73 1.47 -13.30
N LYS A 38 -9.25 0.76 -12.28
CA LYS A 38 -9.58 1.01 -10.87
C LYS A 38 -8.42 1.71 -10.15
N PRO A 39 -8.67 2.81 -9.41
CA PRO A 39 -7.66 3.40 -8.55
C PRO A 39 -7.20 2.39 -7.50
N VAL A 40 -5.89 2.31 -7.27
CA VAL A 40 -5.30 1.45 -6.25
C VAL A 40 -4.18 2.17 -5.50
N GLU A 41 -4.03 1.80 -4.23
CA GLU A 41 -2.88 2.18 -3.41
C GLU A 41 -2.05 0.94 -3.11
N VAL A 42 -0.78 0.95 -3.52
CA VAL A 42 0.18 -0.12 -3.23
C VAL A 42 1.18 0.37 -2.20
N THR A 43 1.12 -0.23 -1.02
CA THR A 43 1.95 0.15 0.12
C THR A 43 3.03 -0.88 0.40
N TRP A 44 4.15 -0.43 0.93
CA TRP A 44 5.26 -1.26 1.33
C TRP A 44 5.96 -0.69 2.53
N ARG A 45 6.21 -1.56 3.50
CA ARG A 45 6.93 -1.22 4.70
C ARG A 45 8.26 -1.98 4.79
N PRO A 46 9.41 -1.28 4.65
CA PRO A 46 10.72 -1.92 4.64
C PRO A 46 11.06 -2.67 5.93
N LEU A 47 10.58 -2.20 7.09
CA LEU A 47 10.94 -2.76 8.41
C LEU A 47 10.29 -4.12 8.68
N SER A 48 9.06 -4.33 8.21
CA SER A 48 8.30 -5.58 8.42
C SER A 48 8.18 -6.42 7.14
N PHE A 49 8.76 -5.96 6.03
CA PHE A 49 8.64 -6.57 4.70
C PHE A 49 7.18 -6.83 4.27
N THR A 50 6.27 -5.97 4.74
CA THR A 50 4.83 -6.09 4.50
C THR A 50 4.45 -5.19 3.34
N GLY A 51 3.73 -5.72 2.35
CA GLY A 51 3.11 -4.93 1.30
C GLY A 51 1.62 -5.25 1.20
N ILE A 52 0.80 -4.21 1.05
CA ILE A 52 -0.66 -4.33 1.00
C ILE A 52 -1.16 -3.45 -0.15
N GLY A 53 -2.10 -3.99 -0.94
CA GLY A 53 -2.82 -3.27 -1.98
C GLY A 53 -4.25 -2.97 -1.54
N TYR A 54 -4.69 -1.72 -1.74
CA TYR A 54 -6.05 -1.26 -1.46
C TYR A 54 -6.68 -0.71 -2.73
N TYR A 55 -8.01 -0.76 -2.82
CA TYR A 55 -8.69 0.15 -3.74
C TYR A 55 -8.51 1.57 -3.24
N GLY A 56 -8.15 2.48 -4.15
CA GLY A 56 -8.01 3.91 -3.87
C GLY A 56 -9.35 4.65 -3.84
N GLU A 57 -10.46 3.93 -3.93
CA GLU A 57 -11.80 4.49 -3.83
C GLU A 57 -12.39 4.22 -2.45
N ILE A 58 -12.83 5.28 -1.76
CA ILE A 58 -13.43 5.23 -0.43
C ILE A 58 -14.66 6.13 -0.48
N ASN A 59 -15.83 5.58 -0.15
CA ASN A 59 -17.10 6.31 -0.20
C ASN A 59 -17.33 7.03 -1.56
N ASP A 60 -17.15 6.30 -2.67
CA ASP A 60 -17.33 6.78 -4.05
C ASP A 60 -16.40 7.96 -4.45
N ARG A 61 -15.28 8.13 -3.74
CA ARG A 61 -14.27 9.16 -4.03
C ARG A 61 -12.90 8.52 -4.17
N VAL A 62 -12.12 9.01 -5.12
CA VAL A 62 -10.71 8.60 -5.28
C VAL A 62 -9.85 9.38 -4.31
N HIS A 63 -9.01 8.67 -3.56
CA HIS A 63 -8.07 9.22 -2.60
C HIS A 63 -6.64 8.92 -3.05
N GLU A 64 -5.78 9.91 -2.88
CA GLU A 64 -4.34 9.73 -3.00
C GLU A 64 -3.66 9.83 -1.65
N PHE A 65 -2.73 8.91 -1.40
CA PHE A 65 -2.01 8.84 -0.15
C PHE A 65 -0.54 9.22 -0.32
N GLY A 66 0.00 9.83 0.73
CA GLY A 66 1.42 10.14 0.87
C GLY A 66 2.00 9.61 2.18
N VAL A 67 3.33 9.62 2.27
CA VAL A 67 4.03 9.24 3.51
C VAL A 67 3.90 10.39 4.52
N SER A 68 3.30 10.12 5.68
CA SER A 68 3.11 11.15 6.72
C SER A 68 4.37 11.42 7.56
N GLY A 69 5.36 10.52 7.50
CA GLY A 69 6.51 10.49 8.41
C GLY A 69 6.20 10.01 9.84
N LYS A 70 4.94 9.62 10.12
CA LYS A 70 4.50 9.11 11.42
C LYS A 70 4.41 7.58 11.42
N LEU A 71 4.49 7.00 12.62
CA LEU A 71 4.35 5.58 12.85
C LEU A 71 3.35 5.31 13.97
N ILE A 72 2.50 4.30 13.81
CA ILE A 72 1.65 3.75 14.88
C ILE A 72 2.07 2.31 15.13
N MET A 73 2.40 1.95 16.37
CA MET A 73 2.86 0.59 16.73
C MET A 73 4.07 0.14 15.88
N ASN A 74 4.94 1.08 15.51
CA ASN A 74 5.89 0.91 14.41
C ASN A 74 5.14 0.34 13.21
N ALA A 75 4.30 1.10 12.52
CA ALA A 75 3.64 0.75 11.26
C ALA A 75 3.40 2.03 10.47
N LEU A 76 3.42 1.94 9.14
CA LEU A 76 3.27 3.09 8.25
C LEU A 76 1.94 3.80 8.53
N VAL A 77 2.01 5.12 8.73
CA VAL A 77 0.85 6.01 8.72
C VAL A 77 0.86 6.80 7.42
N MET A 78 -0.24 6.70 6.69
CA MET A 78 -0.46 7.30 5.39
C MET A 78 -1.22 8.62 5.60
N TYR A 79 -0.94 9.62 4.76
CA TYR A 79 -1.61 10.91 4.76
C TYR A 79 -2.49 11.00 3.52
N ASP A 80 -3.78 11.12 3.73
CA ASP A 80 -4.77 11.34 2.66
C ASP A 80 -4.68 12.80 2.19
N ARG A 81 -4.33 13.00 0.92
CA ARG A 81 -4.16 14.34 0.35
C ARG A 81 -5.48 15.08 0.15
N GLU A 82 -6.59 14.36 0.06
CA GLU A 82 -7.91 14.96 -0.18
C GLU A 82 -8.57 15.42 1.12
N THR A 83 -8.41 14.66 2.20
CA THR A 83 -9.09 14.93 3.48
C THR A 83 -8.15 15.42 4.58
N GLU A 84 -6.85 15.40 4.33
CA GLU A 84 -5.78 15.65 5.30
C GLU A 84 -5.77 14.69 6.50
N LEU A 85 -6.54 13.61 6.43
CA LEU A 85 -6.62 12.61 7.47
C LEU A 85 -5.42 11.66 7.44
N LEU A 86 -5.15 11.08 8.60
CA LEU A 86 -4.13 10.04 8.76
C LEU A 86 -4.78 8.67 8.72
N TRP A 87 -4.07 7.71 8.12
CA TRP A 87 -4.56 6.36 7.88
C TRP A 87 -3.53 5.33 8.30
N SER A 88 -3.96 4.33 9.04
CA SER A 88 -3.08 3.22 9.42
C SER A 88 -3.07 2.18 8.31
N GLN A 89 -1.89 1.91 7.76
CA GLN A 89 -1.70 0.79 6.82
C GLN A 89 -2.18 -0.53 7.43
N PHE A 90 -1.81 -0.81 8.68
CA PHE A 90 -2.12 -2.10 9.30
C PHE A 90 -3.60 -2.25 9.65
N LEU A 91 -4.22 -1.20 10.20
CA LEU A 91 -5.62 -1.24 10.59
C LEU A 91 -6.58 -0.99 9.42
N SER A 92 -6.05 -0.56 8.27
CA SER A 92 -6.83 -0.26 7.05
C SER A 92 -7.97 0.73 7.30
N GLN A 93 -7.74 1.71 8.18
CA GLN A 93 -8.73 2.69 8.61
C GLN A 93 -8.09 4.05 8.91
N SER A 94 -8.90 5.10 8.84
CA SER A 94 -8.49 6.42 9.32
C SER A 94 -8.25 6.41 10.82
N VAL A 95 -7.32 7.25 11.28
CA VAL A 95 -6.93 7.39 12.68
C VAL A 95 -6.85 8.87 13.03
N GLN A 96 -7.33 9.21 14.24
CA GLN A 96 -7.27 10.59 14.77
C GLN A 96 -6.72 10.57 16.20
N GLY A 97 -6.06 11.65 16.61
CA GLY A 97 -5.50 11.82 17.96
C GLY A 97 -3.97 11.91 18.01
N ASP A 98 -3.39 11.91 19.21
CA ASP A 98 -1.94 11.98 19.41
C ASP A 98 -1.29 10.63 19.10
N LEU A 99 -0.78 10.51 17.88
CA LEU A 99 -0.10 9.32 17.37
C LEU A 99 1.30 9.10 17.99
N GLY A 100 1.78 10.05 18.81
CA GLY A 100 3.09 10.03 19.47
C GLY A 100 3.09 9.44 20.88
N GLY A 101 1.93 9.11 21.46
CA GLY A 101 1.91 8.49 22.78
C GLY A 101 0.55 8.35 23.45
N HIS A 102 -0.23 7.35 23.03
CA HIS A 102 -1.29 6.66 23.81
C HIS A 102 -2.76 6.94 23.46
N GLU A 103 -3.10 7.78 22.48
CA GLU A 103 -4.51 7.90 22.03
C GLU A 103 -4.65 8.02 20.50
N ALA A 104 -4.63 6.87 19.80
CA ALA A 104 -5.17 6.78 18.45
C ALA A 104 -6.62 6.28 18.53
N ARG A 105 -7.56 7.06 18.02
CA ARG A 105 -8.97 6.68 17.88
C ARG A 105 -9.22 6.22 16.45
N ASN A 106 -9.98 5.13 16.31
CA ASN A 106 -10.42 4.63 15.01
C ASN A 106 -11.35 5.65 14.35
N GLY A 107 -11.11 5.97 13.09
CA GLY A 107 -12.05 6.71 12.24
C GLY A 107 -13.08 5.77 11.61
N SER A 108 -14.10 6.36 10.97
CA SER A 108 -15.26 5.62 10.45
C SER A 108 -15.07 5.04 9.04
N ALA A 109 -13.93 5.32 8.40
CA ALA A 109 -13.66 4.92 7.02
C ALA A 109 -12.61 3.81 6.97
N TYR A 110 -12.86 2.82 6.11
CA TYR A 110 -12.07 1.60 5.92
C TYR A 110 -11.70 1.41 4.46
N PHE A 111 -10.57 0.77 4.20
CA PHE A 111 -10.23 0.31 2.85
C PHE A 111 -10.88 -1.02 2.51
N ASP A 112 -11.25 -1.18 1.24
CA ASP A 112 -11.40 -2.49 0.64
C ASP A 112 -10.06 -3.00 0.12
N HIS A 113 -9.67 -4.19 0.56
CA HIS A 113 -8.44 -4.83 0.11
C HIS A 113 -8.55 -5.30 -1.34
N VAL A 114 -7.51 -5.06 -2.14
CA VAL A 114 -7.35 -5.76 -3.42
C VAL A 114 -7.05 -7.23 -3.09
N ARG A 115 -7.98 -8.13 -3.38
CA ARG A 115 -7.78 -9.57 -3.11
C ARG A 115 -6.62 -10.09 -3.94
N LYS A 116 -5.71 -10.79 -3.25
CA LYS A 116 -4.51 -11.41 -3.81
C LYS A 116 -4.90 -12.50 -4.81
N VAL A 117 -4.53 -12.34 -6.09
CA VAL A 117 -4.42 -13.46 -7.02
C VAL A 117 -2.94 -13.85 -7.06
N GLU A 118 -2.55 -14.85 -6.27
CA GLU A 118 -1.22 -15.45 -6.40
C GLU A 118 -1.22 -16.37 -7.63
N ARG A 119 -0.49 -15.99 -8.68
CA ARG A 119 0.11 -16.97 -9.59
C ARG A 119 1.62 -16.93 -9.42
N ASN A 120 2.14 -17.88 -8.65
CA ASN A 120 3.57 -18.19 -8.61
C ASN A 120 4.03 -18.57 -10.02
N SER A 121 4.61 -17.61 -10.74
CA SER A 121 5.38 -17.89 -11.94
C SER A 121 6.85 -17.93 -11.53
N HIS A 122 7.38 -19.14 -11.36
CA HIS A 122 8.81 -19.35 -11.43
C HIS A 122 9.29 -18.82 -12.79
N ILE A 123 10.00 -17.70 -12.79
CA ILE A 123 10.77 -17.24 -13.96
C ILE A 123 11.99 -18.17 -14.13
N ASN A 124 11.73 -19.38 -14.62
CA ASN A 124 12.76 -20.23 -15.18
C ASN A 124 12.95 -19.82 -16.64
N GLY A 125 14.06 -19.10 -16.89
CA GLY A 125 14.84 -19.11 -18.13
C GLY A 125 14.12 -18.77 -19.44
N CYS A 126 14.46 -17.61 -20.00
CA CYS A 126 14.72 -17.45 -21.44
C CYS A 126 15.50 -16.14 -21.64
N ILE A 127 16.83 -16.27 -21.68
CA ILE A 127 17.66 -15.37 -22.49
C ILE A 127 17.80 -16.14 -23.81
N ALA A 128 17.26 -15.57 -24.88
CA ALA A 128 17.64 -15.89 -26.25
C ALA A 128 18.49 -14.74 -26.78
#